data_AF-A0A944YRH6-F1
#
_entry.id   AF-A0A944YRH6-F1
#
_cell.length_a   1.000
_cell.length_b   1.000
_cell.length_c   1.000
_cell.angle_alpha   90.00
_cell.angle_beta   90.00
_cell.angle_gamma   90.00
#
_symmetry.space_group_name_H-M   'P 1'
#
loop_
_entity.id
_entity.type
_entity.pdbx_description
1 polymer ?
#
loop_
_entity_poly.entity_id
_entity_poly.type
_entity_poly.pdbx_seq_one_letter_code
_entity_poly.pdbx_strand_id
1 'polypeptide(L)'
;MKRQENSFLLKNLDSKLTSTFLSTTPCANTVFQTGYPPQQHGLTGWTANIKEVGGITRILPFTSISGEETLSNTGFNINKIMDIDSLHNGFN
;
A
#
# COMPACT_ATOMS: atom_id res chain seq x y z
N MET A 1 -18.97 2.26 -17.77
CA MET A 1 -18.53 3.68 -17.82
C MET A 1 -18.24 4.04 -19.27
N LYS A 2 -18.88 5.07 -19.84
CA LYS A 2 -18.63 5.46 -21.24
C LYS A 2 -17.33 6.24 -21.32
N ARG A 3 -16.44 5.84 -22.22
CA ARG A 3 -15.17 6.51 -22.44
C ARG A 3 -15.37 7.75 -23.32
N GLN A 4 -14.72 8.85 -22.97
CA GLN A 4 -14.77 10.11 -23.72
C GLN A 4 -13.64 10.13 -24.75
N GLU A 5 -13.89 9.54 -25.93
CA GLU A 5 -12.91 9.32 -27.00
C GLU A 5 -12.22 10.61 -27.50
N ASN A 6 -12.88 11.77 -27.36
CA ASN A 6 -12.35 13.06 -27.83
C ASN A 6 -11.87 14.00 -26.71
N SER A 7 -11.75 13.52 -25.47
CA SER A 7 -11.30 14.35 -24.34
C SER A 7 -9.83 14.78 -24.48
N PHE A 8 -9.50 15.97 -23.95
CA PHE A 8 -8.13 16.50 -23.95
C PHE A 8 -7.13 15.54 -23.30
N LEU A 9 -7.51 14.91 -22.17
CA LEU A 9 -6.65 13.96 -21.46
C LEU A 9 -6.38 12.69 -22.28
N LEU A 10 -7.39 12.16 -22.97
CA LEU A 10 -7.20 10.94 -23.77
C LEU A 10 -6.35 11.21 -25.03
N LYS A 11 -6.47 12.40 -25.63
CA LYS A 11 -5.67 12.81 -26.79
C LYS A 11 -4.17 12.97 -26.48
N ASN A 12 -3.85 13.29 -25.22
CA ASN A 12 -2.48 13.48 -24.75
C ASN A 12 -2.02 12.35 -23.81
N LEU A 13 -2.66 11.18 -23.89
CA LEU A 13 -2.32 10.04 -23.04
C LEU A 13 -1.04 9.36 -23.56
N ASP A 14 0.04 9.47 -22.80
CA ASP A 14 1.28 8.76 -23.11
C ASP A 14 1.15 7.25 -22.89
N SER A 15 0.69 6.84 -21.70
CA SER A 15 0.66 5.45 -21.26
C SER A 15 -0.55 5.15 -20.37
N LYS A 16 -0.87 3.86 -20.18
CA LYS A 16 -1.99 3.39 -19.34
C LYS A 16 -1.47 2.52 -18.22
N LEU A 17 -2.04 2.69 -17.02
CA LEU A 17 -1.83 1.80 -15.88
C LEU A 17 -3.14 1.11 -15.52
N THR A 18 -3.05 -0.17 -15.17
CA THR A 18 -4.14 -0.92 -14.56
C THR A 18 -3.89 -1.03 -13.06
N SER A 19 -4.94 -0.88 -12.27
CA SER A 19 -4.86 -1.09 -10.82
C SER A 19 -4.78 -2.59 -10.48
N THR A 20 -4.54 -2.89 -9.21
CA THR A 20 -4.46 -4.25 -8.66
C THR A 20 -5.84 -4.79 -8.33
N PHE A 21 -5.95 -6.12 -8.23
CA PHE A 21 -7.12 -6.76 -7.62
C PHE A 21 -7.03 -6.64 -6.10
N LEU A 22 -8.18 -6.36 -5.46
CA LEU A 22 -8.32 -5.53 -4.25
C LEU A 22 -7.92 -4.08 -4.50
N SER A 23 -8.83 -3.33 -5.13
CA SER A 23 -8.66 -1.91 -5.45
C SER A 23 -8.85 -1.00 -4.22
N THR A 24 -8.19 -1.32 -3.10
CA THR A 24 -8.16 -0.47 -1.91
C THR A 24 -6.93 0.44 -1.97
N THR A 25 -7.04 1.67 -1.46
CA THR A 25 -5.93 2.64 -1.46
C THR A 25 -4.63 2.08 -0.87
N PRO A 26 -4.65 1.40 0.30
CA PRO A 26 -3.42 0.86 0.89
C PRO A 26 -2.80 -0.26 0.06
N CYS A 27 -3.63 -1.12 -0.51
CA CYS A 27 -3.19 -2.20 -1.39
C CYS A 27 -2.51 -1.64 -2.66
N ALA A 28 -3.20 -0.76 -3.40
CA ALA A 28 -2.68 -0.17 -4.62
C ALA A 28 -1.41 0.66 -4.38
N ASN A 29 -1.35 1.44 -3.30
CA ASN A 29 -0.16 2.21 -2.94
C ASN A 29 1.02 1.31 -2.54
N THR A 30 0.78 0.20 -1.84
CA THR A 30 1.86 -0.75 -1.50
C THR A 30 2.44 -1.38 -2.77
N VAL A 31 1.60 -1.77 -3.73
CA VAL A 31 2.08 -2.26 -5.04
C VAL A 31 2.88 -1.18 -5.76
N PHE A 32 2.41 0.07 -5.74
CA PHE A 32 3.13 1.19 -6.34
C PHE A 32 4.51 1.42 -5.69
N GLN A 33 4.60 1.27 -4.37
CA GLN A 33 5.82 1.50 -3.58
C GLN A 33 6.85 0.36 -3.66
N THR A 34 6.39 -0.88 -3.80
CA THR A 34 7.22 -2.09 -3.73
C THR A 34 7.43 -2.78 -5.08
N GLY A 35 6.53 -2.56 -6.03
CA GLY A 35 6.50 -3.30 -7.29
C GLY A 35 5.95 -4.73 -7.16
N TYR A 36 5.60 -5.18 -5.95
CA TYR A 36 5.07 -6.53 -5.72
C TYR A 36 3.53 -6.55 -5.72
N PRO A 37 2.88 -7.60 -6.24
CA PRO A 37 1.43 -7.75 -6.22
C PRO A 37 0.88 -8.03 -4.81
N PRO A 38 -0.44 -7.87 -4.59
CA PRO A 38 -1.06 -8.06 -3.28
C PRO A 38 -0.88 -9.44 -2.66
N GLN A 39 -0.70 -10.46 -3.50
CA GLN A 39 -0.41 -11.82 -3.05
C GLN A 39 0.93 -11.92 -2.29
N GLN A 40 1.91 -11.05 -2.59
CA GLN A 40 3.24 -11.11 -1.99
C GLN A 40 3.35 -10.20 -0.75
N HIS A 41 2.77 -9.00 -0.78
CA HIS A 41 2.85 -8.10 0.37
C HIS A 41 1.73 -8.30 1.40
N GLY A 42 0.61 -8.96 1.06
CA GLY A 42 -0.47 -9.31 2.00
C GLY A 42 -1.30 -8.14 2.56
N LEU A 43 -0.90 -6.89 2.30
CA LEU A 43 -1.62 -5.68 2.74
C LEU A 43 -2.86 -5.38 1.88
N THR A 44 -4.03 -5.85 2.32
CA THR A 44 -5.27 -5.83 1.52
C THR A 44 -6.24 -4.68 1.81
N GLY A 45 -6.08 -3.97 2.93
CA GLY A 45 -7.01 -2.93 3.38
C GLY A 45 -6.39 -1.88 4.29
N TRP A 46 -7.22 -0.95 4.79
CA TRP A 46 -6.76 0.16 5.64
C TRP A 46 -6.31 -0.31 7.02
N THR A 47 -6.93 -1.35 7.53
CA THR A 47 -6.65 -1.90 8.84
C THR A 47 -6.49 -3.41 8.74
N ALA A 48 -5.51 -3.94 9.46
CA ALA A 48 -5.30 -5.37 9.58
C ALA A 48 -4.93 -5.69 11.03
N ASN A 49 -5.36 -6.85 11.51
CA ASN A 49 -4.83 -7.39 12.76
C ASN A 49 -3.49 -8.05 12.46
N ILE A 50 -2.41 -7.45 12.95
CA ILE A 50 -1.03 -7.89 12.69
C ILE A 50 -0.50 -8.54 13.96
N LYS A 51 -0.16 -9.84 13.86
CA LYS A 51 0.26 -10.65 15.01
C LYS A 51 1.59 -10.18 15.59
N GLU A 52 2.50 -9.76 14.72
CA GLU A 52 3.84 -9.26 15.04
C GLU A 52 3.78 -7.96 15.85
N VAL A 53 2.73 -7.15 15.64
CA VAL A 53 2.45 -5.91 16.39
C VAL A 53 1.60 -6.19 17.64
N GLY A 54 0.86 -7.31 17.66
CA GLY A 54 -0.03 -7.67 18.75
C GLY A 54 -1.36 -6.91 18.74
N GLY A 55 -1.80 -6.39 17.59
CA GLY A 55 -3.03 -5.60 17.52
C GLY A 55 -3.42 -5.12 16.13
N ILE A 56 -4.45 -4.26 16.09
CA ILE A 56 -4.96 -3.67 14.86
C ILE A 56 -4.07 -2.50 14.44
N THR A 57 -3.51 -2.61 13.24
CA THR A 57 -2.61 -1.63 12.63
C THR A 57 -3.28 -0.98 11.42
N ARG A 58 -3.15 0.34 11.29
CA ARG A 58 -3.43 1.06 10.05
C ARG A 58 -2.26 0.88 9.09
N ILE A 59 -2.51 0.37 7.89
CA ILE A 59 -1.47 0.05 6.93
C ILE A 59 -0.71 1.29 6.44
N LEU A 60 -1.40 2.41 6.23
CA LEU A 60 -0.76 3.69 5.90
C LEU A 60 -1.06 4.68 7.02
N PRO A 61 -0.04 5.23 7.72
CA PRO A 61 1.42 5.06 7.56
C PRO A 61 2.03 4.04 8.54
N PHE A 62 1.42 2.87 8.74
CA PHE A 62 1.82 1.90 9.79
C PHE A 62 1.73 2.47 11.21
N THR A 63 0.50 2.74 11.66
CA THR A 63 0.21 3.20 13.04
C THR A 63 -0.65 2.20 13.79
N SER A 64 -0.39 2.03 15.08
CA SER A 64 -1.29 1.25 15.95
C SER A 64 -2.58 2.03 16.20
N ILE A 65 -3.74 1.38 16.09
CA ILE A 65 -5.02 2.03 16.41
C ILE A 65 -5.17 2.30 17.91
N SER A 66 -4.60 1.46 18.77
CA SER A 66 -4.76 1.58 20.22
C SER A 66 -3.89 2.65 20.86
N GLY A 67 -2.80 3.06 20.19
CA GLY A 67 -1.83 4.02 20.73
C GLY A 67 -1.59 5.25 19.86
N GLU A 68 -2.14 5.31 18.64
CA GLU A 68 -1.89 6.35 17.61
C GLU A 68 -0.40 6.59 17.25
N GLU A 69 0.53 5.87 17.87
CA GLU A 69 1.95 5.91 17.57
C GLU A 69 2.27 5.17 16.27
N THR A 70 3.24 5.71 15.53
CA THR A 70 3.81 5.05 14.35
C THR A 70 4.66 3.86 14.79
N LEU A 71 4.56 2.74 14.09
CA LEU A 71 5.33 1.53 14.40
C LEU A 71 6.85 1.76 14.34
N SER A 72 7.32 2.70 13.52
CA SER A 72 8.72 3.10 13.51
C SER A 72 9.18 3.71 14.84
N ASN A 73 8.34 4.52 15.50
CA ASN A 73 8.65 5.13 16.80
C ASN A 73 8.69 4.13 17.95
N THR A 74 7.97 3.02 17.82
CA THR A 74 8.00 1.93 18.82
C THR A 74 9.21 0.99 18.64
N GLY A 75 10.08 1.28 17.65
CA GLY A 75 11.22 0.44 17.31
C GLY A 75 10.85 -0.82 16.52
N PHE A 76 9.61 -0.92 16.04
CA PHE A 76 9.16 -2.06 15.26
C PHE A 76 9.67 -1.96 13.82
N ASN A 77 10.38 -3.01 13.38
CA ASN A 77 10.90 -3.09 12.01
C ASN A 77 9.80 -3.58 11.06
N ILE A 78 9.43 -2.74 10.10
CA ILE A 78 8.38 -3.01 9.11
C ILE A 78 8.65 -4.25 8.23
N ASN A 79 9.93 -4.58 8.00
CA ASN A 79 10.32 -5.77 7.24
C ASN A 79 9.90 -7.08 7.94
N LYS A 80 9.52 -7.02 9.23
CA LYS A 80 8.90 -8.16 9.90
C LYS A 80 7.47 -8.45 9.45
N ILE A 81 6.78 -7.47 8.85
CA ILE A 81 5.43 -7.62 8.31
C ILE A 81 5.50 -8.08 6.85
N MET A 82 6.44 -7.53 6.08
CA MET A 82 6.61 -7.82 4.66
C MET A 82 8.04 -8.25 4.37
N ASP A 83 8.21 -9.49 3.91
CA ASP A 83 9.50 -10.05 3.47
C ASP A 83 9.76 -9.71 1.99
N ILE A 84 9.69 -8.42 1.65
CA ILE A 84 9.93 -7.92 0.28
C ILE A 84 10.72 -6.62 0.32
N ASP A 85 11.52 -6.40 -0.72
CA ASP A 85 12.25 -5.16 -0.89
C ASP A 85 11.32 -4.04 -1.37
N SER A 86 11.66 -2.82 -0.97
CA SER A 86 11.01 -1.61 -1.49
C SER A 86 11.66 -1.21 -2.82
N LEU A 87 10.86 -0.70 -3.76
CA LEU A 87 11.37 -0.21 -5.06
C LEU A 87 12.17 1.09 -4.90
N HIS A 88 11.92 1.84 -3.82
CA HIS A 88 12.60 3.06 -3.42
C HIS A 88 13.25 2.83 -2.04
N ASN A 89 14.29 3.60 -1.66
CA ASN A 89 15.00 3.41 -0.38
C ASN A 89 14.08 3.52 0.86
N GLY A 90 13.50 2.39 1.28
CA GLY A 90 12.81 2.17 2.56
C GLY A 90 11.38 2.73 2.66
N PHE A 91 10.53 2.00 3.39
CA PHE A 91 9.30 2.53 3.97
C PHE A 91 9.68 3.37 5.20
N ASN A 92 9.93 4.67 5.00
CA ASN A 92 10.24 5.61 6.08
C ASN A 92 8.96 6.02 6.84
#